data_AF-A0A812GBB8-F1
#
_entry.id   AF-A0A812GBB8-F1
#
_cell.length_a   1.000
_cell.length_b   1.000
_cell.length_c   1.000
_cell.angle_alpha   90.00
_cell.angle_beta   90.00
_cell.angle_gamma   90.00
#
_symmetry.space_group_name_H-M   'P 1'
#
loop_
_entity.id
_entity.type
_entity.pdbx_description
1 polymer ?
#
loop_
_entity_poly.entity_id
_entity_poly.type
_entity_poly.pdbx_seq_one_letter_code
_entity_poly.pdbx_strand_id
1 'polypeptide(L)'
;MPLSGVLLSGHIASCWSKMSELPRWERALLAGCGVAAAAGACWYIVQAADVEDVPCQAEDVSRFYQVVDPDMGINLRAEPDTSSEGTAYVLIPGEAFHVSRVIQDGGQEFLCLSDGRGWAFTRSPKDGAVICVRCTEQEVMEAGGTALDQVEAMLRSKLFQTEDMPEDAFRQMARRVLLAKDEMPDRPSG
;
A
#
# COMPACT_ATOMS: atom_id res chain seq x y z
N MET A 1 -41.22 8.70 -16.37
CA MET A 1 -41.17 10.17 -16.38
C MET A 1 -40.58 10.61 -17.71
N PRO A 2 -41.33 11.33 -18.57
CA PRO A 2 -40.85 11.75 -19.88
C PRO A 2 -39.90 12.96 -19.76
N LEU A 3 -38.76 12.89 -20.44
CA LEU A 3 -37.76 13.94 -20.53
C LEU A 3 -38.28 15.05 -21.47
N SER A 4 -38.50 16.24 -20.92
CA SER A 4 -38.83 17.44 -21.68
C SER A 4 -37.63 17.89 -22.52
N GLY A 5 -37.70 17.71 -23.83
CA GLY A 5 -36.74 18.26 -24.79
C GLY A 5 -36.90 19.78 -24.89
N VAL A 6 -35.89 20.52 -24.44
CA VAL A 6 -35.82 21.98 -24.59
C VAL A 6 -35.37 22.29 -26.02
N LEU A 7 -36.28 22.83 -26.83
CA LEU A 7 -36.05 23.29 -28.19
C LEU A 7 -35.18 24.57 -28.18
N LEU A 8 -33.87 24.41 -28.37
CA LEU A 8 -32.87 25.49 -28.42
C LEU A 8 -32.57 25.97 -29.86
N SER A 9 -33.50 25.81 -30.80
CA SER A 9 -33.23 26.04 -32.24
C SER A 9 -33.42 27.48 -32.74
N GLY A 10 -33.86 28.42 -31.90
CA GLY A 10 -34.28 29.75 -32.38
C GLY A 10 -33.21 30.85 -32.48
N HIS A 11 -32.14 30.79 -31.67
CA HIS A 11 -31.23 31.95 -31.53
C HIS A 11 -29.96 31.91 -32.39
N ILE A 12 -29.61 30.77 -32.98
CA ILE A 12 -28.34 30.63 -33.71
C ILE A 12 -28.41 31.27 -35.11
N ALA A 13 -29.59 31.26 -35.74
CA ALA A 13 -29.77 31.77 -37.10
C ALA A 13 -29.61 33.30 -37.23
N SER A 14 -29.92 34.06 -36.17
CA SER A 14 -29.81 35.53 -36.21
C SER A 14 -28.37 36.03 -36.19
N CYS A 15 -27.44 35.30 -35.56
CA CYS A 15 -26.03 35.68 -35.49
C CYS A 15 -25.31 35.55 -36.84
N TRP A 16 -25.73 34.61 -37.69
CA TRP A 16 -25.08 34.36 -38.99
C TRP A 16 -25.26 35.52 -39.98
N SER A 17 -26.38 36.25 -39.91
CA SER A 17 -26.66 37.33 -40.88
C SER A 17 -25.84 38.61 -40.64
N LYS A 18 -25.34 38.85 -39.42
CA LYS A 18 -24.45 40.00 -39.14
C LYS A 18 -22.98 39.71 -39.49
N MET A 19 -22.63 38.45 -39.71
CA MET A 19 -21.24 38.03 -39.91
C MET A 19 -20.74 38.27 -41.34
N SER A 20 -21.65 38.45 -42.31
CA SER A 20 -21.31 38.75 -43.72
C SER A 20 -20.91 40.21 -43.96
N GLU A 21 -21.20 41.13 -43.04
CA GLU A 21 -20.91 42.56 -43.18
C GLU A 21 -19.48 42.94 -42.75
N LEU A 22 -18.72 42.00 -42.17
CA LEU A 22 -17.38 42.26 -41.68
C LEU A 22 -16.34 42.32 -42.83
N PRO A 23 -15.36 43.23 -42.74
CA PRO A 23 -14.25 43.32 -43.68
C PRO A 23 -13.51 41.97 -43.79
N ARG A 24 -12.96 41.70 -44.98
CA ARG A 24 -12.43 40.36 -45.35
C ARG A 24 -11.38 39.81 -44.38
N TRP A 25 -10.61 40.68 -43.70
CA TRP A 25 -9.57 40.27 -42.76
C TRP A 25 -10.12 39.82 -41.40
N GLU A 26 -11.21 40.42 -40.90
CA GLU A 26 -11.86 39.98 -39.65
C GLU A 26 -12.52 38.62 -39.80
N ARG A 27 -13.09 38.33 -40.98
CA ARG A 27 -13.61 36.99 -41.31
C ARG A 27 -12.51 35.94 -41.31
N ALA A 28 -11.32 36.28 -41.80
CA ALA A 28 -10.17 35.38 -41.77
C ALA A 28 -9.68 35.12 -40.33
N LEU A 29 -9.66 36.16 -39.47
CA LEU A 29 -9.32 36.02 -38.06
C LEU A 29 -10.33 35.15 -37.30
N LEU A 30 -11.64 35.40 -37.46
CA LEU A 30 -12.69 34.62 -36.79
C LEU A 30 -12.70 33.16 -37.25
N ALA A 31 -12.51 32.90 -38.55
CA ALA A 31 -12.38 31.55 -39.08
C ALA A 31 -11.11 30.85 -38.55
N GLY A 32 -9.99 31.56 -38.46
CA GLY A 32 -8.74 31.02 -37.90
C GLY A 32 -8.84 30.72 -36.40
N CYS A 33 -9.43 31.62 -35.61
CA CYS A 33 -9.60 31.45 -34.17
C CYS A 33 -10.56 30.30 -33.82
N GLY A 34 -11.61 30.09 -34.62
CA GLY A 34 -12.54 28.97 -34.42
C GLY A 34 -11.87 27.60 -34.59
N VAL A 35 -10.97 27.46 -35.56
CA VAL A 35 -10.26 26.20 -35.82
C VAL A 35 -9.24 25.90 -34.71
N ALA A 36 -8.53 26.90 -34.19
CA ALA A 36 -7.57 26.72 -33.10
C ALA A 36 -8.25 26.27 -31.79
N ALA A 37 -9.39 26.86 -31.45
CA ALA A 37 -10.14 26.47 -30.25
C ALA A 37 -10.70 25.03 -30.34
N ALA A 38 -11.23 24.64 -31.51
CA ALA A 38 -11.71 23.29 -31.74
C ALA A 38 -10.56 22.25 -31.74
N ALA A 39 -9.41 22.59 -32.32
CA ALA A 39 -8.23 21.72 -32.28
C ALA A 39 -7.70 21.55 -30.86
N GLY A 40 -7.64 22.64 -30.07
CA GLY A 40 -7.24 22.57 -28.65
C GLY A 40 -8.22 21.77 -27.80
N ALA A 41 -9.54 21.93 -28.01
CA ALA A 41 -10.55 21.16 -27.31
C ALA A 41 -10.53 19.67 -27.72
N CYS A 42 -10.35 19.35 -29.02
CA CYS A 42 -10.18 17.97 -29.47
C CYS A 42 -8.90 17.34 -28.92
N TRP A 43 -7.78 18.06 -28.92
CA TRP A 43 -6.53 17.57 -28.34
C TRP A 43 -6.69 17.32 -26.83
N TYR A 44 -7.35 18.23 -26.11
CA TYR A 44 -7.62 18.06 -24.69
C TYR A 44 -8.58 16.88 -24.40
N ILE A 45 -9.61 16.67 -25.23
CA ILE A 45 -10.54 15.53 -25.08
C ILE A 45 -9.84 14.21 -25.42
N VAL A 46 -9.01 14.18 -26.48
CA VAL A 46 -8.20 12.99 -26.83
C VAL A 46 -7.22 12.68 -25.71
N GLN A 47 -6.57 13.68 -25.13
CA GLN A 47 -5.63 13.47 -24.03
C GLN A 47 -6.32 13.11 -22.70
N ALA A 48 -7.55 13.59 -22.47
CA ALA A 48 -8.37 13.18 -21.32
C ALA A 48 -8.90 11.73 -21.46
N ALA A 49 -9.00 11.21 -22.68
CA ALA A 49 -9.33 9.79 -22.92
C ALA A 49 -8.09 8.88 -22.82
N ASP A 50 -6.88 9.43 -23.00
CA ASP A 50 -5.58 8.77 -22.75
C ASP A 50 -5.17 8.81 -21.26
N VAL A 51 -6.06 9.23 -20.34
CA VAL A 51 -6.00 8.68 -18.97
C VAL A 51 -6.52 7.25 -19.07
N GLU A 52 -5.78 6.43 -19.81
CA GLU A 52 -5.96 5.00 -19.80
C GLU A 52 -5.79 4.58 -18.35
N ASP A 53 -6.74 3.80 -17.85
CA ASP A 53 -6.55 2.97 -16.68
C ASP A 53 -5.25 2.21 -16.92
N VAL A 54 -4.11 2.76 -16.45
CA VAL A 54 -2.81 2.12 -16.60
C VAL A 54 -3.00 0.76 -15.96
N PRO A 55 -3.06 -0.33 -16.76
CA PRO A 55 -3.39 -1.62 -16.22
C PRO A 55 -2.32 -1.86 -15.17
N CYS A 56 -2.73 -2.03 -13.92
CA CYS A 56 -1.84 -2.30 -12.81
C CYS A 56 -0.99 -3.51 -13.22
N GLN A 57 0.23 -3.24 -13.70
CA GLN A 57 1.04 -4.25 -14.36
C GLN A 57 1.51 -5.19 -13.27
N ALA A 58 0.78 -6.29 -13.11
CA ALA A 58 1.18 -7.39 -12.28
C ALA A 58 2.38 -8.06 -12.97
N GLU A 59 3.58 -7.58 -12.67
CA GLU A 59 4.78 -8.29 -13.07
C GLU A 59 4.86 -9.57 -12.21
N ASP A 60 4.84 -10.73 -12.88
CA ASP A 60 5.17 -12.01 -12.27
C ASP A 60 6.69 -12.08 -12.14
N VAL A 61 7.20 -11.64 -10.99
CA VAL A 61 8.64 -11.62 -10.73
C VAL A 61 8.92 -12.31 -9.42
N SER A 62 9.53 -13.49 -9.53
CA SER A 62 10.18 -14.19 -8.45
C SER A 62 11.31 -13.29 -7.91
N ARG A 63 11.04 -12.59 -6.80
CA ARG A 63 11.95 -11.67 -6.11
C ARG A 63 11.89 -11.94 -4.62
N PHE A 64 13.01 -11.73 -3.93
CA PHE A 64 13.08 -11.80 -2.48
C PHE A 64 12.99 -10.39 -1.86
N TYR A 65 12.31 -10.32 -0.72
CA TYR A 65 12.19 -9.11 0.08
C TYR A 65 12.47 -9.43 1.54
N GLN A 66 13.01 -8.46 2.27
CA GLN A 66 13.28 -8.57 3.70
C GLN A 66 12.57 -7.45 4.46
N VAL A 67 12.02 -7.77 5.64
CA VAL A 67 11.48 -6.79 6.57
C VAL A 67 12.62 -6.05 7.27
N VAL A 68 12.72 -4.74 7.08
CA VAL A 68 13.83 -3.90 7.60
C VAL A 68 13.42 -3.13 8.86
N ASP A 69 12.12 -2.97 9.13
CA ASP A 69 11.63 -2.28 10.32
C ASP A 69 11.98 -3.09 11.59
N PRO A 70 12.78 -2.58 12.52
CA PRO A 70 13.20 -3.30 13.72
C PRO A 70 12.10 -3.37 14.79
N ASP A 71 11.16 -2.43 14.79
CA ASP A 71 10.25 -2.20 15.92
C ASP A 71 8.87 -2.83 15.70
N MET A 72 8.47 -3.04 14.44
CA MET A 72 7.10 -3.47 14.11
C MET A 72 7.06 -4.64 13.12
N GLY A 73 6.38 -5.72 13.51
CA GLY A 73 6.00 -6.77 12.58
C GLY A 73 4.91 -6.31 11.62
N ILE A 74 4.90 -6.87 10.40
CA ILE A 74 3.97 -6.48 9.35
C ILE A 74 2.80 -7.47 9.32
N ASN A 75 1.59 -6.98 9.61
CA ASN A 75 0.37 -7.76 9.42
C ASN A 75 0.09 -7.91 7.91
N LEU A 76 0.02 -9.15 7.45
CA LEU A 76 -0.30 -9.44 6.05
C LEU A 76 -1.77 -9.15 5.77
N ARG A 77 -2.08 -8.71 4.54
CA ARG A 77 -3.41 -8.34 4.07
C ARG A 77 -4.00 -9.42 3.14
N ALA A 78 -5.32 -9.56 3.14
CA ALA A 78 -5.99 -10.51 2.24
C ALA A 78 -5.95 -10.06 0.77
N GLU A 79 -5.98 -8.74 0.53
CA GLU A 79 -6.02 -8.12 -0.78
C GLU A 79 -4.88 -7.08 -0.94
N PRO A 80 -4.51 -6.68 -2.17
CA PRO A 80 -3.51 -5.64 -2.43
C PRO A 80 -4.05 -4.23 -2.11
N ASP A 81 -4.58 -4.04 -0.91
CA ASP A 81 -5.09 -2.75 -0.42
C ASP A 81 -4.70 -2.56 1.06
N THR A 82 -4.29 -1.34 1.38
CA THR A 82 -4.01 -0.86 2.73
C THR A 82 -5.21 -0.95 3.67
N SER A 83 -6.44 -0.85 3.14
CA SER A 83 -7.68 -0.88 3.90
C SER A 83 -8.29 -2.28 4.05
N SER A 84 -7.76 -3.27 3.33
CA SER A 84 -8.27 -4.64 3.36
C SER A 84 -8.07 -5.32 4.71
N GLU A 85 -8.83 -6.37 4.96
CA GLU A 85 -8.76 -7.13 6.21
C GLU A 85 -7.36 -7.74 6.41
N GLY A 86 -6.86 -7.66 7.64
CA GLY A 86 -5.62 -8.32 8.02
C GLY A 86 -5.83 -9.83 8.14
N THR A 87 -4.87 -10.60 7.66
CA THR A 87 -4.83 -12.04 7.88
C THR A 87 -4.31 -12.35 9.29
N ALA A 88 -4.33 -13.63 9.68
CA ALA A 88 -3.77 -14.09 10.95
C ALA A 88 -2.22 -14.14 10.97
N TYR A 89 -1.56 -13.84 9.84
CA TYR A 89 -0.12 -13.96 9.68
C TYR A 89 0.58 -12.61 9.82
N VAL A 90 1.75 -12.64 10.47
CA VAL A 90 2.61 -11.49 10.74
C VAL A 90 4.00 -11.82 10.24
N LEU A 91 4.60 -10.92 9.47
CA LEU A 91 6.03 -10.98 9.14
C LEU A 91 6.85 -10.32 10.25
N ILE A 92 7.91 -10.99 10.68
CA ILE A 92 8.76 -10.53 11.78
C ILE A 92 9.88 -9.63 11.22
N PRO A 93 10.34 -8.61 11.97
CA PRO A 93 11.55 -7.86 11.65
C PRO A 93 12.73 -8.77 11.26
N GLY A 94 13.34 -8.50 10.11
CA GLY A 94 14.44 -9.28 9.55
C GLY A 94 14.02 -10.52 8.74
N GLU A 95 12.74 -10.90 8.74
CA GLU A 95 12.25 -12.05 7.97
C GLU A 95 12.39 -11.77 6.46
N ALA A 96 13.03 -12.70 5.76
CA ALA A 96 13.09 -12.69 4.30
C ALA A 96 12.01 -13.62 3.74
N PHE A 97 11.29 -13.14 2.73
CA PHE A 97 10.19 -13.86 2.11
C PHE A 97 10.23 -13.75 0.59
N HIS A 98 9.67 -14.77 -0.07
CA HIS A 98 9.63 -14.86 -1.52
C HIS A 98 8.30 -14.35 -2.06
N VAL A 99 8.37 -13.43 -3.03
CA VAL A 99 7.21 -12.75 -3.63
C VAL A 99 6.90 -13.37 -5.00
N SER A 100 5.63 -13.71 -5.22
CA SER A 100 5.13 -14.23 -6.50
C SER A 100 4.63 -13.13 -7.43
N ARG A 101 4.07 -12.05 -6.88
CA ARG A 101 3.47 -10.98 -7.67
C ARG A 101 3.69 -9.64 -7.00
N VAL A 102 4.00 -8.62 -7.80
CA VAL A 102 4.09 -7.23 -7.34
C VAL A 102 3.04 -6.41 -8.06
N ILE A 103 2.26 -5.64 -7.30
CA ILE A 103 1.30 -4.66 -7.83
C ILE A 103 1.73 -3.27 -7.36
N GLN A 104 1.83 -2.34 -8.31
CA GLN A 104 2.03 -0.92 -8.01
C GLN A 104 0.69 -0.20 -8.11
N ASP A 105 0.28 0.45 -7.02
CA ASP A 105 -0.89 1.31 -6.98
C ASP A 105 -0.62 2.53 -6.09
N GLY A 106 -0.94 3.73 -6.58
CA GLY A 106 -0.76 4.98 -5.83
C GLY A 106 0.68 5.27 -5.34
N GLY A 107 1.71 4.69 -5.96
CA GLY A 107 3.10 4.80 -5.50
C GLY A 107 3.47 3.85 -4.35
N GLN A 108 2.55 2.97 -3.97
CA GLN A 108 2.74 1.87 -3.03
C GLN A 108 2.98 0.58 -3.81
N GLU A 109 3.96 -0.21 -3.37
CA GLU A 109 4.14 -1.58 -3.85
C GLU A 109 3.47 -2.56 -2.89
N PHE A 110 2.58 -3.38 -3.44
CA PHE A 110 1.94 -4.51 -2.79
C PHE A 110 2.61 -5.80 -3.24
N LEU A 111 3.03 -6.61 -2.28
CA LEU A 111 3.87 -7.78 -2.49
C LEU A 111 3.07 -9.03 -2.12
N CYS A 112 2.67 -9.83 -3.12
CA CYS A 112 1.99 -11.10 -2.88
C CYS A 112 3.00 -12.17 -2.51
N LEU A 113 2.89 -12.75 -1.32
CA LEU A 113 3.79 -13.81 -0.89
C LEU A 113 3.52 -15.07 -1.72
N SER A 114 4.59 -15.74 -2.15
CA SER A 114 4.51 -16.98 -2.94
C SER A 114 3.95 -18.18 -2.16
N ASP A 115 3.92 -18.10 -0.83
CA ASP A 115 3.32 -19.11 0.05
C ASP A 115 1.80 -19.00 0.16
N GLY A 116 1.20 -17.92 -0.37
CA GLY A 116 -0.24 -17.68 -0.30
C GLY A 116 -0.76 -17.18 1.06
N ARG A 117 0.12 -16.77 1.99
CA ARG A 117 -0.29 -16.19 3.29
C ARG A 117 -0.98 -14.83 3.16
N GLY A 118 -0.72 -14.09 2.08
CA GLY A 118 -1.36 -12.81 1.79
C GLY A 118 -0.45 -11.81 1.10
N TRP A 119 -0.72 -10.52 1.34
CA TRP A 119 -0.04 -9.37 0.74
C TRP A 119 0.68 -8.55 1.80
N ALA A 120 1.95 -8.23 1.54
CA ALA A 120 2.75 -7.26 2.29
C ALA A 120 2.84 -5.93 1.51
N PHE A 121 3.37 -4.90 2.16
CA PHE A 121 3.53 -3.57 1.57
C PHE A 121 4.94 -3.04 1.81
N THR A 122 5.52 -2.36 0.82
CA THR A 122 6.91 -1.87 0.88
C THR A 122 7.08 -0.69 1.85
N ARG A 123 6.04 0.13 2.02
CA ARG A 123 6.02 1.31 2.90
C ARG A 123 4.85 1.28 3.88
N SER A 124 5.05 1.75 5.10
CA SER A 124 4.01 1.90 6.11
C SER A 124 2.93 2.89 5.65
N PRO A 125 1.63 2.54 5.71
CA PRO A 125 0.54 3.45 5.34
C PRO A 125 0.36 4.60 6.34
N LYS A 126 0.91 4.49 7.56
CA LYS A 126 0.82 5.55 8.58
C LYS A 126 1.88 6.63 8.37
N ASP A 127 3.13 6.20 8.21
CA ASP A 127 4.29 7.11 8.29
C ASP A 127 5.06 7.22 6.95
N GLY A 128 4.74 6.39 5.96
CA GLY A 128 5.46 6.33 4.68
C GLY A 128 6.87 5.75 4.74
N ALA A 129 7.31 5.31 5.94
CA ALA A 129 8.59 4.66 6.18
C ALA A 129 8.71 3.36 5.38
N VAL A 130 9.92 3.05 4.89
CA VAL A 130 10.19 1.83 4.13
C VAL A 130 10.33 0.67 5.11
N ILE A 131 9.46 -0.32 4.99
CA ILE A 131 9.40 -1.48 5.90
C ILE A 131 9.87 -2.78 5.25
N CYS A 132 9.79 -2.89 3.93
CA CYS A 132 10.37 -4.00 3.18
C CYS A 132 11.35 -3.47 2.14
N VAL A 133 12.49 -4.14 2.00
CA VAL A 133 13.50 -3.82 0.99
C VAL A 133 13.75 -5.07 0.15
N ARG A 134 13.99 -4.87 -1.16
CA ARG A 134 14.39 -5.95 -2.06
C ARG A 134 15.74 -6.49 -1.62
N CYS A 135 15.85 -7.80 -1.51
CA CYS A 135 17.11 -8.47 -1.23
C CYS A 135 17.42 -9.48 -2.34
N THR A 136 18.71 -9.76 -2.49
CA THR A 136 19.19 -10.82 -3.38
C THR A 136 19.09 -12.17 -2.67
N GLU A 137 18.97 -13.26 -3.43
CA GLU A 137 18.95 -14.61 -2.86
C GLU A 137 20.21 -14.90 -2.02
N GLN A 138 21.36 -14.35 -2.43
CA GLN A 138 22.60 -14.47 -1.68
C GLN A 138 22.50 -13.79 -0.30
N GLU A 139 21.94 -12.58 -0.23
CA GLU A 139 21.71 -11.90 1.06
C GLU A 139 20.75 -12.68 1.95
N VAL A 140 19.74 -13.35 1.38
CA VAL A 140 18.83 -14.22 2.14
C VAL A 140 19.57 -15.43 2.71
N MET A 141 20.45 -16.05 1.91
CA MET A 141 21.27 -17.19 2.35
C MET A 141 22.30 -16.78 3.42
N GLU A 142 22.89 -15.60 3.31
CA GLU A 142 23.84 -15.06 4.27
C GLU A 142 23.16 -14.58 5.57
N ALA A 143 21.97 -13.99 5.45
CA ALA A 143 21.11 -13.68 6.58
C ALA A 143 20.62 -14.96 7.28
N GLY A 144 20.68 -16.10 6.58
CA GLY A 144 21.13 -17.37 7.15
C GLY A 144 20.35 -17.87 8.37
N GLY A 145 19.08 -17.51 8.47
CA GLY A 145 18.23 -17.92 9.56
C GLY A 145 16.85 -18.24 9.04
N THR A 146 16.46 -19.50 9.15
CA THR A 146 15.04 -19.84 9.11
C THR A 146 14.28 -18.98 10.13
N ALA A 147 12.96 -18.82 9.97
CA ALA A 147 12.14 -18.12 10.98
C ALA A 147 12.42 -18.64 12.41
N LEU A 148 12.85 -19.90 12.54
CA LEU A 148 13.28 -20.51 13.80
C LEU A 148 14.57 -19.89 14.37
N ASP A 149 15.60 -19.67 13.54
CA ASP A 149 16.86 -19.07 13.98
C ASP A 149 16.66 -17.60 14.40
N GLN A 150 15.72 -16.89 13.74
CA GLN A 150 15.34 -15.54 14.14
C GLN A 150 14.57 -15.54 15.47
N VAL A 151 13.63 -16.47 15.66
CA VAL A 151 12.92 -16.64 16.94
C VAL A 151 13.90 -17.01 18.05
N GLU A 152 14.89 -17.86 17.78
CA GLU A 152 15.95 -18.20 18.73
C GLU A 152 16.81 -16.98 19.07
N ALA A 153 17.23 -16.19 18.09
CA ALA A 153 17.97 -14.95 18.30
C ALA A 153 17.15 -13.93 19.12
N MET A 154 15.85 -13.81 18.84
CA MET A 154 14.95 -12.92 19.58
C MET A 154 14.73 -13.39 21.03
N LEU A 155 14.53 -14.69 21.23
CA LEU A 155 14.41 -15.30 22.57
C LEU A 155 15.71 -15.10 23.36
N ARG A 156 16.86 -15.29 22.70
CA ARG A 156 18.17 -15.09 23.31
C ARG A 156 18.38 -13.64 23.71
N SER A 157 18.06 -12.68 22.83
CA SER A 157 18.14 -11.25 23.16
C SER A 157 17.26 -10.88 24.36
N LYS A 158 16.02 -11.37 24.41
CA LYS A 158 15.11 -11.12 25.55
C LYS A 158 15.58 -11.78 26.84
N LEU A 159 16.20 -12.96 26.77
CA LEU A 159 16.77 -13.64 27.93
C LEU A 159 18.04 -12.93 28.45
N PHE A 160 18.81 -12.26 27.59
CA PHE A 160 19.97 -11.49 28.03
C PHE A 160 19.60 -10.15 28.67
N GLN A 161 18.48 -9.53 28.29
CA GLN A 161 18.00 -8.32 28.99
C GLN A 161 17.59 -8.59 30.46
N THR A 162 17.35 -9.85 30.84
CA THR A 162 17.11 -10.20 32.25
C THR A 162 18.39 -10.31 33.10
N GLU A 163 19.58 -10.33 32.51
CA GLU A 163 20.83 -10.44 33.28
C GLU A 163 21.19 -9.16 34.04
N ASP A 164 20.67 -7.99 33.64
CA ASP A 164 20.82 -6.73 34.38
C ASP A 164 19.79 -6.57 35.51
N MET A 165 18.95 -7.57 35.75
CA MET A 165 18.04 -7.52 36.88
C MET A 165 18.84 -7.80 38.16
N PRO A 166 18.97 -6.84 39.10
CA PRO A 166 19.75 -7.04 40.32
C PRO A 166 19.21 -8.27 41.04
N GLU A 167 20.11 -9.14 41.51
CA GLU A 167 19.77 -10.45 42.09
C GLU A 167 18.69 -10.36 43.18
N ASP A 168 18.67 -9.25 43.91
CA ASP A 168 17.66 -8.94 44.92
C ASP A 168 16.24 -8.78 44.36
N ALA A 169 16.08 -8.19 43.18
CA ALA A 169 14.79 -8.07 42.49
C ALA A 169 14.28 -9.45 42.03
N PHE A 170 15.17 -10.31 41.50
CA PHE A 170 14.82 -11.68 41.16
C PHE A 170 14.37 -12.46 42.41
N ARG A 171 15.12 -12.36 43.51
CA ARG A 171 14.77 -13.00 44.79
C ARG A 171 13.44 -12.50 45.34
N GLN A 172 13.15 -11.20 45.25
CA GLN A 172 11.86 -10.65 45.67
C GLN A 172 10.70 -11.16 44.81
N MET A 173 10.90 -11.25 43.50
CA MET A 173 9.87 -11.75 42.57
C MET A 173 9.58 -13.23 42.79
N ALA A 174 10.62 -14.06 42.91
CA ALA A 174 10.48 -15.48 43.23
C ALA A 174 9.76 -15.70 44.58
N ARG A 175 10.06 -14.87 45.59
CA ARG A 175 9.38 -14.93 46.90
C ARG A 175 7.90 -14.59 46.79
N ARG A 176 7.52 -13.60 45.95
CA ARG A 176 6.11 -13.27 45.69
C ARG A 176 5.36 -14.38 44.97
N VAL A 177 5.98 -15.03 43.98
CA VAL A 177 5.36 -16.15 43.25
C VAL A 177 5.14 -17.35 44.16
N LEU A 178 6.12 -17.68 45.02
CA LEU A 178 5.97 -18.76 45.99
C LEU A 178 4.88 -18.47 47.02
N LEU A 179 4.83 -17.25 47.55
CA LEU A 179 3.78 -16.84 48.50
C LEU A 179 2.38 -16.85 47.85
N ALA A 180 2.26 -16.40 46.60
CA ALA A 180 0.98 -16.41 45.88
C ALA A 180 0.51 -17.84 45.54
N LYS A 181 1.42 -18.81 45.45
CA LYS A 181 1.08 -20.22 45.23
C LYS A 181 0.46 -20.88 46.45
N ASP A 182 0.87 -20.47 47.65
CA ASP A 182 0.30 -20.95 48.92
C ASP A 182 -1.06 -20.28 49.24
N GLU A 183 -1.34 -19.12 48.64
CA GLU A 183 -2.61 -18.40 48.80
C GLU A 183 -3.70 -18.76 47.79
N MET A 184 -3.48 -19.71 46.86
CA MET A 184 -4.59 -20.15 45.99
C MET A 184 -5.58 -21.01 46.78
N PRO A 185 -6.81 -20.53 47.06
CA PRO A 185 -7.82 -21.34 47.72
C PRO A 185 -8.18 -22.51 46.80
N ASP A 186 -8.29 -23.71 47.39
CA ASP A 186 -8.72 -24.92 46.68
C ASP A 186 -9.98 -24.62 45.87
N ARG A 187 -9.84 -24.71 44.55
CA ARG A 187 -10.92 -24.46 43.61
C ARG A 187 -12.01 -25.51 43.90
N PRO A 188 -13.24 -25.12 44.27
CA PRO A 188 -14.27 -26.09 44.58
C PRO A 188 -14.53 -26.95 43.34
N SER A 189 -14.41 -28.27 43.52
CA SER A 189 -14.69 -29.25 42.49
C SER A 189 -16.20 -29.28 42.25
N GLY A 190 -16.64 -28.59 41.20
CA GLY A 190 -18.01 -28.65 40.67
C GLY A 190 -18.10 -29.67 39.55
#